data_AF-A0A966SUA4-F1
#
_entry.id   AF-A0A966SUA4-F1
#
_cell.length_a   1.000
_cell.length_b   1.000
_cell.length_c   1.000
_cell.angle_alpha   90.00
_cell.angle_beta   90.00
_cell.angle_gamma   90.00
#
_symmetry.space_group_name_H-M   'P 1'
#
loop_
_entity.id
_entity.type
_entity.pdbx_description
1 polymer ?
#
loop_
_entity_poly.entity_id
_entity_poly.type
_entity_poly.pdbx_seq_one_letter_code
_entity_poly.pdbx_strand_id
1 'polypeptide(L)'
;MESMIQNLTATQRYYARILCGPLVLLLFSLLPPPEGMAFNSWLTFGLAGWMFLWWIFEAAPLAVTGLLPLVLFPVLGIMDFKQTAEPYANPVIFLFLGGFMLAIAFQKWNLHIRLALWIVGKVGTSAERMVGGFICAASFISMWISNTAAVLMMLPLTLAVIDLLVKNDPHKAEHKRFAKAMLLGICYAVSIGGLGTLIGTPPNAFFKGFMTTQYDYSIGFLDWMLMGVPVVIGLSFGCWFLLVKVFFPVRDISPAYTKKAFDTARKKLKPITPAEKRVAWVAFITAMGWVFSSQIEAKFPKITDSVIAILGAVTLFVIPSDHKKFKPLLTWDDAVQLPWGVLLIFGGGLALSEGLSSTGTNEWIGQSMMQFQHYNIHAIVIAVSFVVLGMTEMISNIATVAMSVPLLSTVASGLGENPLLLALPATMIASLGFMMPISTAANAIVFSTGFVTIKDMVKVGFFLNLIGILVILLALYGIGLHVFDIVPGMVPEWALPPSKTV
;
A
#
# COMPACT_ATOMS: atom_id res chain seq x y z
N MET A 1 -21.80 12.27 23.28
CA MET A 1 -20.75 12.80 22.40
C MET A 1 -21.25 12.96 20.95
N GLU A 2 -21.90 11.95 20.37
CA GLU A 2 -22.51 12.06 19.01
C GLU A 2 -23.57 13.17 18.88
N SER A 3 -24.39 13.40 19.90
CA SER A 3 -25.40 14.49 19.89
C SER A 3 -24.80 15.89 19.93
N MET A 4 -23.60 16.08 20.49
CA MET A 4 -22.89 17.38 20.49
C MET A 4 -22.23 17.66 19.15
N ILE A 5 -21.70 16.64 18.48
CA ILE A 5 -21.00 16.79 17.19
C ILE A 5 -22.00 17.05 16.04
N GLN A 6 -23.22 16.52 16.13
CA GLN A 6 -24.27 16.76 15.13
C GLN A 6 -24.83 18.20 15.15
N ASN A 7 -24.73 18.90 16.28
CA ASN A 7 -25.17 20.29 16.42
C ASN A 7 -24.15 21.33 15.91
N LEU A 8 -22.96 20.90 15.48
CA LEU A 8 -21.94 21.81 14.95
C LEU A 8 -22.22 22.19 13.49
N THR A 9 -22.10 23.47 13.18
CA THR A 9 -22.14 23.95 11.79
C THR A 9 -20.98 23.36 10.98
N ALA A 10 -21.10 23.30 9.65
CA ALA A 10 -20.02 22.83 8.78
C ALA A 10 -18.69 23.57 9.04
N THR A 11 -18.78 24.87 9.28
CA THR A 11 -17.65 25.74 9.66
C THR A 11 -17.02 25.33 10.99
N GLN A 12 -17.84 25.08 12.03
CA GLN A 12 -17.34 24.62 13.32
C GLN A 12 -16.64 23.26 13.23
N ARG A 13 -17.19 22.33 12.42
CA ARG A 13 -16.56 21.03 12.18
C ARG A 13 -15.22 21.17 11.45
N TYR A 14 -15.13 22.07 10.47
CA TYR A 14 -13.88 22.36 9.77
C TYR A 14 -12.80 22.88 10.73
N TYR A 15 -13.10 23.91 11.52
CA TYR A 15 -12.13 24.46 12.48
C TYR A 15 -11.78 23.46 13.58
N ALA A 16 -12.73 22.66 14.06
CA ALA A 16 -12.44 21.63 15.05
C ALA A 16 -11.42 20.60 14.52
N ARG A 17 -11.55 20.18 13.26
CA ARG A 17 -10.59 19.26 12.60
C ARG A 17 -9.22 19.90 12.43
N ILE A 18 -9.15 21.16 12.00
CA ILE A 18 -7.87 21.84 11.81
C ILE A 18 -7.18 22.09 13.17
N LEU A 19 -7.91 22.57 14.17
CA LEU A 19 -7.35 22.97 15.47
C LEU A 19 -6.97 21.80 16.38
N CYS A 20 -7.51 20.59 16.17
CA CYS A 20 -7.19 19.45 17.04
C CYS A 20 -5.68 19.13 17.07
N GLY A 21 -4.98 19.27 15.95
CA GLY A 21 -3.55 19.04 15.86
C GLY A 21 -2.69 20.03 16.67
N PRO A 22 -2.77 21.34 16.39
CA PRO A 22 -2.07 22.36 17.18
C PRO A 22 -2.41 22.31 18.67
N LEU A 23 -3.66 22.00 19.03
CA LEU A 23 -4.07 21.86 20.43
C LEU A 23 -3.37 20.67 21.10
N VAL A 24 -3.21 19.54 20.42
CA VAL A 24 -2.43 18.42 20.96
C VAL A 24 -0.97 18.81 21.17
N LEU A 25 -0.32 19.42 20.20
CA LEU A 25 1.08 19.85 20.39
C LEU A 25 1.20 20.85 21.54
N LEU A 26 0.25 21.80 21.66
CA LEU A 26 0.21 22.76 22.77
C LEU A 26 0.07 22.05 24.12
N LEU A 27 -0.79 21.03 24.22
CA LEU A 27 -0.92 20.23 25.45
C LEU A 27 0.42 19.56 25.82
N PHE A 28 1.12 18.98 24.85
CA PHE A 28 2.45 18.40 25.07
C PHE A 28 3.49 19.47 25.44
N SER A 29 3.41 20.68 24.91
CA SER A 29 4.29 21.79 25.31
C SER A 29 4.02 22.31 26.73
N LEU A 30 2.79 22.19 27.23
CA LEU A 30 2.38 22.68 28.56
C LEU A 30 2.53 21.62 29.66
N LEU A 31 2.39 20.34 29.33
CA LEU A 31 2.49 19.24 30.28
C LEU A 31 3.95 18.78 30.44
N PRO A 32 4.38 18.44 31.67
CA PRO A 32 5.71 17.89 31.88
C PRO A 32 5.84 16.51 31.20
N PRO A 33 7.04 16.18 30.67
CA PRO A 33 7.29 14.87 30.09
C PRO A 33 7.20 13.77 31.16
N PRO A 34 6.83 12.54 30.79
CA PRO A 34 6.92 11.38 31.69
C PRO A 34 8.34 11.16 32.23
N GLU A 35 8.44 10.46 33.37
CA GLU A 35 9.75 10.14 33.96
C GLU A 35 10.67 9.44 32.95
N GLY A 36 11.93 9.90 32.90
CA GLY A 36 12.95 9.36 32.00
C GLY A 36 12.86 9.83 30.54
N MET A 37 11.86 10.64 30.15
CA MET A 37 11.71 11.16 28.79
C MET A 37 12.27 12.58 28.66
N ALA A 38 13.08 12.84 27.64
CA ALA A 38 13.54 14.19 27.34
C ALA A 38 12.41 15.06 26.78
N PHE A 39 12.47 16.37 27.05
CA PHE A 39 11.41 17.30 26.61
C PHE A 39 11.26 17.34 25.08
N ASN A 40 12.36 17.24 24.33
CA ASN A 40 12.31 17.17 22.87
C ASN A 40 11.60 15.90 22.38
N SER A 41 11.81 14.74 23.03
CA SER A 41 11.10 13.49 22.72
C SER A 41 9.59 13.67 22.93
N TRP A 42 9.22 14.33 24.03
CA TRP A 42 7.83 14.63 24.36
C TRP A 42 7.18 15.54 23.31
N LEU A 43 7.87 16.61 22.87
CA LEU A 43 7.38 17.46 21.78
C LEU A 43 7.26 16.70 20.45
N THR A 44 8.17 15.77 20.15
CA THR A 44 8.08 14.90 18.97
C THR A 44 6.82 14.04 19.01
N PHE A 45 6.44 13.47 20.17
CA PHE A 45 5.15 12.79 20.32
C PHE A 45 3.95 13.74 20.13
N GLY A 46 4.06 14.98 20.62
CA GLY A 46 3.04 16.00 20.37
C GLY A 46 2.84 16.27 18.87
N LEU A 47 3.92 16.34 18.10
CA LEU A 47 3.86 16.46 16.64
C LEU A 47 3.29 15.20 15.99
N ALA A 48 3.73 14.01 16.41
CA ALA A 48 3.19 12.74 15.93
C ALA A 48 1.68 12.67 16.16
N GLY A 49 1.21 13.12 17.33
CA GLY A 49 -0.19 13.23 17.68
C GLY A 49 -0.95 14.21 16.79
N TRP A 50 -0.36 15.38 16.48
CA TRP A 50 -0.93 16.30 15.50
C TRP A 50 -1.10 15.60 14.15
N MET A 51 -0.03 15.06 13.59
CA MET A 51 -0.04 14.39 12.29
C MET A 51 -1.08 13.27 12.24
N PHE A 52 -1.14 12.45 13.30
CA PHE A 52 -2.10 11.37 13.45
C PHE A 52 -3.55 11.84 13.41
N LEU A 53 -3.90 12.87 14.21
CA LEU A 53 -5.25 13.40 14.22
C LEU A 53 -5.64 14.02 12.88
N TRP A 54 -4.71 14.72 12.23
CA TRP A 54 -4.95 15.28 10.90
C TRP A 54 -5.14 14.21 9.83
N TRP A 55 -4.41 13.09 9.90
CA TRP A 55 -4.61 11.95 9.01
C TRP A 55 -5.92 11.18 9.26
N ILE A 56 -6.34 11.02 10.52
CA ILE A 56 -7.63 10.39 10.86
C ILE A 56 -8.79 11.25 10.38
N PHE A 57 -8.77 12.54 10.71
CA PHE A 57 -9.90 13.43 10.44
C PHE A 57 -9.88 14.05 9.06
N GLU A 58 -8.86 13.72 8.26
CA GLU A 58 -8.55 14.35 6.97
C GLU A 58 -8.64 15.88 7.07
N ALA A 59 -8.05 16.43 8.14
CA ALA A 59 -8.13 17.86 8.44
C ALA A 59 -7.45 18.71 7.35
N ALA A 60 -6.38 18.16 6.77
CA ALA A 60 -5.65 18.69 5.63
C ALA A 60 -5.28 17.55 4.68
N PRO A 61 -4.92 17.82 3.40
CA PRO A 61 -4.40 16.79 2.51
C PRO A 61 -3.23 16.03 3.16
N LEU A 62 -3.17 14.71 2.96
CA LEU A 62 -2.18 13.85 3.59
C LEU A 62 -0.74 14.37 3.41
N ALA A 63 -0.42 14.87 2.20
CA ALA A 63 0.87 15.46 1.87
C ALA A 63 1.19 16.76 2.63
N VAL A 64 0.19 17.61 2.87
CA VAL A 64 0.35 18.84 3.65
C VAL A 64 0.68 18.50 5.10
N THR A 65 -0.01 17.50 5.67
CA THR A 65 0.32 16.97 7.00
C THR A 65 1.74 16.39 7.01
N GLY A 66 2.13 15.70 5.93
CA GLY A 66 3.48 15.19 5.74
C GLY A 66 4.56 16.26 5.79
N LEU A 67 4.29 17.51 5.39
CA LEU A 67 5.25 18.62 5.41
C LEU A 67 5.43 19.27 6.79
N LEU A 68 4.60 18.94 7.79
CA LEU A 68 4.66 19.54 9.12
C LEU A 68 6.04 19.43 9.79
N PRO A 69 6.77 18.29 9.73
CA PRO A 69 8.11 18.18 10.31
C PRO A 69 9.08 19.27 9.80
N LEU A 70 9.07 19.58 8.50
CA LEU A 70 9.96 20.59 7.90
C LEU A 70 9.81 21.98 8.52
N VAL A 71 8.62 22.28 9.03
CA VAL A 71 8.31 23.57 9.67
C VAL A 71 8.53 23.47 11.17
N LEU A 72 8.03 22.41 11.80
CA LEU A 72 7.91 22.34 13.25
C LEU A 72 9.18 21.83 13.94
N PHE A 73 9.96 20.94 13.33
CA PHE A 73 11.21 20.48 13.96
C PHE A 73 12.25 21.58 14.16
N PRO A 74 12.52 22.46 13.17
CA PRO A 74 13.42 23.59 13.39
C PRO A 74 12.90 24.57 14.44
N VAL A 75 11.58 24.82 14.46
CA VAL A 75 10.94 25.74 15.42
C VAL A 75 10.99 25.19 16.85
N LEU A 76 10.80 23.89 17.01
CA LEU A 76 10.80 23.21 18.31
C LEU A 76 12.22 22.84 18.79
N GLY A 77 13.27 23.08 17.97
CA GLY A 77 14.65 22.73 18.30
C GLY A 77 14.91 21.23 18.33
N ILE A 78 14.15 20.43 17.56
CA ILE A 78 14.31 18.97 17.46
C ILE A 78 15.41 18.61 16.45
N MET A 79 15.31 19.13 15.23
CA MET A 79 16.28 18.96 14.15
C MET A 79 16.34 20.24 13.31
N ASP A 80 17.48 20.52 12.68
CA ASP A 80 17.58 21.64 11.73
C ASP A 80 16.82 21.35 10.42
N PHE A 81 16.65 22.36 9.56
CA PHE A 81 15.92 22.19 8.30
C PHE A 81 16.59 21.19 7.36
N LYS A 82 17.92 21.14 7.31
CA LYS A 82 18.66 20.25 6.40
C LYS A 82 18.49 18.80 6.82
N GLN A 83 18.68 18.51 8.11
CA GLN A 83 18.44 17.20 8.72
C GLN A 83 16.99 16.76 8.53
N THR A 84 16.04 17.68 8.72
CA THR A 84 14.62 17.37 8.54
C THR A 84 14.24 17.14 7.07
N ALA A 85 14.94 17.77 6.12
CA ALA A 85 14.68 17.65 4.68
C ALA A 85 15.32 16.41 4.04
N GLU A 86 16.41 15.90 4.60
CA GLU A 86 17.13 14.72 4.07
C GLU A 86 16.23 13.49 3.83
N PRO A 87 15.31 13.11 4.74
CA PRO A 87 14.38 12.01 4.51
C PRO A 87 13.44 12.17 3.30
N TYR A 88 13.19 13.40 2.83
CA TYR A 88 12.38 13.66 1.63
C TYR A 88 13.12 13.36 0.32
N ALA A 89 14.44 13.17 0.38
CA ALA A 89 15.27 12.76 -0.75
C ALA A 89 15.72 11.29 -0.64
N ASN A 90 15.06 10.48 0.21
CA ASN A 90 15.37 9.07 0.37
C ASN A 90 15.34 8.32 -0.99
N PRO A 91 16.32 7.45 -1.30
CA PRO A 91 16.38 6.71 -2.56
C PRO A 91 15.09 5.94 -2.92
N VAL A 92 14.34 5.45 -1.93
CA VAL A 92 13.09 4.70 -2.14
C VAL A 92 11.99 5.59 -2.73
N ILE A 93 12.01 6.90 -2.46
CA ILE A 93 11.10 7.86 -3.10
C ILE A 93 11.36 7.90 -4.61
N PHE A 94 12.63 7.83 -5.03
CA PHE A 94 13.02 7.77 -6.44
C PHE A 94 12.75 6.41 -7.10
N LEU A 95 12.86 5.30 -6.34
CA LEU A 95 12.39 3.98 -6.78
C LEU A 95 10.90 4.05 -7.16
N PHE A 96 10.09 4.67 -6.31
CA PHE A 96 8.66 4.85 -6.54
C PHE A 96 8.35 5.81 -7.68
N LEU A 97 9.09 6.92 -7.78
CA LEU A 97 8.97 7.84 -8.89
C LEU A 97 9.15 7.11 -10.24
N GLY A 98 10.22 6.31 -10.36
CA GLY A 98 10.48 5.52 -11.56
C GLY A 98 9.41 4.45 -11.81
N GLY A 99 8.97 3.75 -10.76
CA GLY A 99 7.88 2.78 -10.81
C GLY A 99 6.56 3.37 -11.29
N PHE A 100 6.17 4.54 -10.78
CA PHE A 100 4.95 5.23 -11.23
C PHE A 100 5.05 5.73 -12.66
N MET A 101 6.22 6.19 -13.12
CA MET A 101 6.40 6.53 -14.54
C MET A 101 6.22 5.31 -15.44
N LEU A 102 6.79 4.15 -15.06
CA LEU A 102 6.55 2.88 -15.78
C LEU A 102 5.06 2.53 -15.81
N ALA A 103 4.37 2.65 -14.67
CA ALA A 103 2.94 2.41 -14.55
C ALA A 103 2.11 3.32 -15.46
N ILE A 104 2.41 4.62 -15.49
CA ILE A 104 1.74 5.61 -16.36
C ILE A 104 1.97 5.28 -17.83
N ALA A 105 3.18 4.88 -18.22
CA ALA A 105 3.44 4.42 -19.60
C ALA A 105 2.63 3.16 -19.94
N PHE A 106 2.58 2.20 -19.02
CA PHE A 106 1.80 0.96 -19.18
C PHE A 106 0.30 1.24 -19.33
N GLN A 107 -0.19 2.28 -18.63
CA GLN A 107 -1.54 2.80 -18.76
C GLN A 107 -1.77 3.50 -20.11
N LYS A 108 -0.96 4.52 -20.42
CA LYS A 108 -1.07 5.35 -21.63
C LYS A 108 -1.14 4.52 -22.91
N TRP A 109 -0.38 3.43 -22.95
CA TRP A 109 -0.30 2.53 -24.10
C TRP A 109 -1.26 1.32 -24.02
N ASN A 110 -2.22 1.32 -23.10
CA ASN A 110 -3.26 0.28 -22.98
C ASN A 110 -2.72 -1.16 -22.78
N LEU A 111 -1.47 -1.33 -22.33
CA LEU A 111 -0.87 -2.65 -22.11
C LEU A 111 -1.60 -3.41 -21.00
N HIS A 112 -2.02 -2.71 -19.95
CA HIS A 112 -2.83 -3.25 -18.86
C HIS A 112 -4.14 -3.89 -19.36
N ILE A 113 -4.89 -3.26 -20.27
CA ILE A 113 -6.15 -3.81 -20.81
C ILE A 113 -5.88 -5.10 -21.59
N ARG A 114 -4.83 -5.10 -22.42
CA ARG A 114 -4.44 -6.29 -23.19
C ARG A 114 -4.09 -7.44 -22.27
N LEU A 115 -3.32 -7.17 -21.22
CA LEU A 115 -2.91 -8.16 -20.25
C LEU A 115 -4.10 -8.71 -19.46
N ALA A 116 -5.00 -7.84 -18.99
CA ALA A 116 -6.23 -8.26 -18.30
C ALA A 116 -7.06 -9.21 -19.17
N LEU A 117 -7.32 -8.83 -20.43
CA LEU A 117 -8.10 -9.66 -21.35
C LEU A 117 -7.37 -10.96 -21.72
N TRP A 118 -6.04 -10.95 -21.78
CA TRP A 118 -5.27 -12.17 -21.97
C TRP A 118 -5.41 -13.13 -20.78
N ILE A 119 -5.29 -12.63 -19.54
CA ILE A 119 -5.47 -13.42 -18.32
C ILE A 119 -6.88 -14.02 -18.27
N VAL A 120 -7.91 -13.16 -18.39
CA VAL A 120 -9.32 -13.60 -18.36
C VAL A 120 -9.60 -14.63 -19.45
N GLY A 121 -9.04 -14.44 -20.66
CA GLY A 121 -9.21 -15.37 -21.78
C GLY A 121 -8.63 -16.77 -21.54
N LYS A 122 -7.70 -16.93 -20.59
CA LYS A 122 -7.09 -18.22 -20.23
C LYS A 122 -7.87 -19.00 -19.18
N VAL A 123 -8.61 -18.33 -18.29
CA VAL A 123 -9.28 -18.99 -17.15
C VAL A 123 -10.58 -19.71 -17.59
N GLY A 124 -11.28 -19.18 -18.60
CA GLY A 124 -12.46 -19.82 -19.21
C GLY A 124 -13.74 -18.99 -19.12
N THR A 125 -14.85 -19.57 -19.60
CA THR A 125 -16.11 -18.83 -19.82
C THR A 125 -17.21 -19.11 -18.80
N SER A 126 -17.04 -20.04 -17.86
CA SER A 126 -18.02 -20.20 -16.78
C SER A 126 -17.98 -18.99 -15.83
N ALA A 127 -19.12 -18.61 -15.27
CA ALA A 127 -19.23 -17.40 -14.46
C ALA A 127 -18.31 -17.43 -13.22
N GLU A 128 -18.17 -18.58 -12.55
CA GLU A 128 -17.23 -18.76 -11.42
C GLU A 128 -15.77 -18.51 -11.83
N ARG A 129 -15.36 -19.05 -12.99
CA ARG A 129 -14.02 -18.89 -13.56
C ARG A 129 -13.77 -17.46 -14.02
N MET A 130 -14.81 -16.79 -14.51
CA MET A 130 -14.73 -15.39 -14.91
C MET A 130 -14.45 -14.48 -13.72
N VAL A 131 -15.14 -14.67 -12.58
CA VAL A 131 -14.84 -13.92 -11.34
C VAL A 131 -13.38 -14.16 -10.94
N GLY A 132 -12.92 -15.40 -10.93
CA GLY A 132 -11.52 -15.75 -10.62
C GLY A 132 -10.51 -15.13 -11.60
N GLY A 133 -10.82 -15.11 -12.89
CA GLY A 133 -9.99 -14.48 -13.91
C GLY A 133 -9.88 -12.97 -13.75
N PHE A 134 -10.97 -12.29 -13.35
CA PHE A 134 -10.97 -10.86 -13.05
C PHE A 134 -10.21 -10.54 -11.77
N ILE A 135 -10.35 -11.35 -10.71
CA ILE A 135 -9.56 -11.24 -9.49
C ILE A 135 -8.07 -11.38 -9.83
N CYS A 136 -7.69 -12.44 -10.54
CA CYS A 136 -6.29 -12.67 -10.94
C CYS A 136 -5.74 -11.52 -11.79
N ALA A 137 -6.49 -11.05 -12.78
CA ALA A 137 -6.09 -9.93 -13.63
C ALA A 137 -5.94 -8.62 -12.83
N ALA A 138 -6.90 -8.30 -11.96
CA ALA A 138 -6.88 -7.09 -11.14
C ALA A 138 -5.72 -7.12 -10.14
N SER A 139 -5.50 -8.25 -9.46
CA SER A 139 -4.37 -8.41 -8.54
C SER A 139 -3.03 -8.31 -9.27
N PHE A 140 -2.90 -8.94 -10.43
CA PHE A 140 -1.67 -8.83 -11.22
C PHE A 140 -1.41 -7.38 -11.67
N ILE A 141 -2.43 -6.67 -12.17
CA ILE A 141 -2.26 -5.27 -12.60
C ILE A 141 -1.83 -4.39 -11.41
N SER A 142 -2.44 -4.61 -10.24
CA SER A 142 -2.17 -3.81 -9.04
C SER A 142 -0.79 -4.07 -8.42
N MET A 143 -0.08 -5.12 -8.85
CA MET A 143 1.35 -5.29 -8.52
C MET A 143 2.23 -4.22 -9.14
N TRP A 144 1.77 -3.54 -10.20
CA TRP A 144 2.60 -2.63 -11.00
C TRP A 144 2.04 -1.22 -11.08
N ILE A 145 0.77 -1.04 -10.74
CA ILE A 145 0.03 0.21 -10.85
C ILE A 145 -0.71 0.43 -9.53
N SER A 146 -0.96 1.69 -9.15
CA SER A 146 -1.70 2.00 -7.93
C SER A 146 -3.10 1.38 -7.89
N ASN A 147 -3.53 0.95 -6.71
CA ASN A 147 -4.83 0.31 -6.48
C ASN A 147 -6.01 1.11 -7.07
N THR A 148 -6.00 2.44 -6.89
CA THR A 148 -7.04 3.34 -7.41
C THR A 148 -7.07 3.37 -8.94
N ALA A 149 -5.91 3.39 -9.60
CA ALA A 149 -5.87 3.36 -11.05
C ALA A 149 -6.30 1.98 -11.58
N ALA A 150 -5.82 0.89 -10.95
CA ALA A 150 -6.16 -0.47 -11.33
C ALA A 150 -7.68 -0.74 -11.29
N VAL A 151 -8.38 -0.31 -10.23
CA VAL A 151 -9.84 -0.49 -10.14
C VAL A 151 -10.60 0.35 -11.16
N LEU A 152 -10.19 1.60 -11.40
CA LEU A 152 -10.82 2.46 -12.42
C LEU A 152 -10.68 1.88 -13.82
N MET A 153 -9.58 1.18 -14.09
CA MET A 153 -9.37 0.47 -15.36
C MET A 153 -10.23 -0.78 -15.48
N MET A 154 -10.34 -1.56 -14.40
CA MET A 154 -11.08 -2.82 -14.39
C MET A 154 -12.59 -2.61 -14.34
N LEU A 155 -13.06 -1.48 -13.78
CA LEU A 155 -14.47 -1.22 -13.56
C LEU A 155 -15.29 -1.15 -14.86
N PRO A 156 -14.92 -0.38 -15.90
CA PRO A 156 -15.67 -0.35 -17.16
C PRO A 156 -15.77 -1.73 -17.83
N LEU A 157 -14.70 -2.52 -17.77
CA LEU A 157 -14.69 -3.89 -18.30
C LEU A 157 -15.65 -4.78 -17.51
N THR A 158 -15.64 -4.66 -16.18
CA THR A 158 -16.51 -5.42 -15.28
C THR A 158 -17.97 -5.04 -15.48
N LEU A 159 -18.29 -3.74 -15.57
CA LEU A 159 -19.63 -3.25 -15.85
C LEU A 159 -20.15 -3.69 -17.21
N ALA A 160 -19.30 -3.71 -18.25
CA ALA A 160 -19.70 -4.21 -19.57
C ALA A 160 -20.13 -5.69 -19.54
N VAL A 161 -19.50 -6.50 -18.69
CA VAL A 161 -19.87 -7.91 -18.48
C VAL A 161 -21.17 -8.03 -17.69
N ILE A 162 -21.32 -7.22 -16.63
CA ILE A 162 -22.52 -7.20 -15.79
C ILE A 162 -23.74 -6.74 -16.59
N ASP A 163 -23.62 -5.66 -17.37
CA ASP A 163 -24.71 -5.10 -18.18
C ASP A 163 -25.27 -6.10 -19.18
N LEU A 164 -24.42 -6.91 -19.79
CA LEU A 164 -24.84 -7.93 -20.76
C LEU A 164 -25.66 -9.05 -20.11
N LEU A 165 -25.55 -9.25 -18.80
CA LEU A 165 -26.36 -10.20 -18.04
C LEU A 165 -27.60 -9.52 -17.44
N VAL A 166 -27.43 -8.37 -16.79
CA VAL A 166 -28.49 -7.67 -16.06
C VAL A 166 -29.56 -7.08 -16.99
N LYS A 167 -29.19 -6.56 -18.18
CA LYS A 167 -30.18 -6.00 -19.13
C LYS A 167 -31.15 -7.04 -19.67
N ASN A 168 -30.75 -8.30 -19.75
CA ASN A 168 -31.60 -9.37 -20.27
C ASN A 168 -32.60 -9.89 -19.22
N ASP A 169 -32.28 -9.79 -17.92
CA ASP A 169 -33.16 -10.24 -16.84
C ASP A 169 -32.79 -9.58 -15.48
N PRO A 170 -33.26 -8.34 -15.21
CA PRO A 170 -32.78 -7.52 -14.08
C PRO A 170 -33.28 -8.00 -12.70
N HIS A 171 -34.30 -8.87 -12.65
CA HIS A 171 -34.89 -9.35 -11.40
C HIS A 171 -34.31 -10.68 -10.91
N LYS A 172 -33.52 -11.40 -11.73
CA LYS A 172 -32.88 -12.65 -11.31
C LYS A 172 -31.86 -12.42 -10.19
N ALA A 173 -32.09 -13.11 -9.07
CA ALA A 173 -31.22 -13.06 -7.91
C ALA A 173 -29.77 -13.48 -8.25
N GLU A 174 -29.59 -14.41 -9.18
CA GLU A 174 -28.28 -14.88 -9.64
C GLU A 174 -27.46 -13.81 -10.35
N HIS A 175 -28.10 -13.01 -11.20
CA HIS A 175 -27.44 -11.90 -11.87
C HIS A 175 -26.94 -10.85 -10.87
N LYS A 176 -27.74 -10.57 -9.84
CA LYS A 176 -27.34 -9.67 -8.74
C LYS A 176 -26.17 -10.24 -7.93
N ARG A 177 -26.18 -11.54 -7.61
CA ARG A 177 -25.07 -12.21 -6.91
C ARG A 177 -23.78 -12.16 -7.74
N PHE A 178 -23.87 -12.44 -9.04
CA PHE A 178 -22.73 -12.34 -9.95
C PHE A 178 -22.18 -10.93 -10.07
N ALA A 179 -23.05 -9.92 -10.20
CA ALA A 179 -22.63 -8.51 -10.23
C ALA A 179 -21.86 -8.13 -8.96
N LYS A 180 -22.39 -8.50 -7.78
CA LYS A 180 -21.70 -8.30 -6.49
C LYS A 180 -20.36 -9.03 -6.43
N ALA A 181 -20.31 -10.30 -6.83
CA ALA A 181 -19.07 -11.09 -6.83
C ALA A 181 -17.99 -10.50 -7.76
N MET A 182 -18.38 -10.04 -8.94
CA MET A 182 -17.47 -9.40 -9.90
C MET A 182 -16.93 -8.07 -9.35
N LEU A 183 -17.81 -7.21 -8.85
CA LEU A 183 -17.46 -5.87 -8.35
C LEU A 183 -16.63 -5.93 -7.07
N LEU A 184 -17.05 -6.72 -6.08
CA LEU A 184 -16.26 -6.95 -4.87
C LEU A 184 -14.96 -7.70 -5.18
N GLY A 185 -14.99 -8.61 -6.15
CA GLY A 185 -13.81 -9.34 -6.63
C GLY A 185 -12.72 -8.38 -7.10
N ILE A 186 -13.01 -7.49 -8.04
CA ILE A 186 -12.02 -6.51 -8.51
C ILE A 186 -11.61 -5.53 -7.40
N CYS A 187 -12.55 -5.15 -6.52
CA CYS A 187 -12.34 -4.22 -5.42
C CYS A 187 -11.26 -4.70 -4.46
N TYR A 188 -11.40 -5.94 -4.00
CA TYR A 188 -10.46 -6.55 -3.07
C TYR A 188 -9.19 -7.01 -3.78
N ALA A 189 -9.31 -7.50 -5.01
CA ALA A 189 -8.18 -7.97 -5.80
C ALA A 189 -7.11 -6.89 -6.01
N VAL A 190 -7.48 -5.62 -6.24
CA VAL A 190 -6.47 -4.57 -6.41
C VAL A 190 -5.68 -4.32 -5.13
N SER A 191 -6.35 -4.22 -3.98
CA SER A 191 -5.69 -4.04 -2.69
C SER A 191 -4.82 -5.25 -2.32
N ILE A 192 -5.30 -6.47 -2.59
CA ILE A 192 -4.51 -7.70 -2.44
C ILE A 192 -3.28 -7.63 -3.36
N GLY A 193 -3.47 -7.33 -4.65
CA GLY A 193 -2.39 -7.29 -5.65
C GLY A 193 -1.25 -6.34 -5.29
N GLY A 194 -1.57 -5.20 -4.68
CA GLY A 194 -0.59 -4.22 -4.21
C GLY A 194 0.43 -4.76 -3.20
N LEU A 195 0.12 -5.87 -2.51
CA LEU A 195 1.05 -6.56 -1.59
C LEU A 195 2.19 -7.27 -2.31
N GLY A 196 2.03 -7.59 -3.59
CA GLY A 196 2.92 -8.50 -4.31
C GLY A 196 4.32 -7.96 -4.60
N THR A 197 4.47 -6.64 -4.75
CA THR A 197 5.75 -6.00 -5.07
C THR A 197 5.96 -4.76 -4.22
N LEU A 198 7.20 -4.28 -4.15
CA LEU A 198 7.52 -3.05 -3.44
C LEU A 198 6.77 -1.83 -3.98
N ILE A 199 6.45 -1.79 -5.29
CA ILE A 199 5.85 -0.61 -5.96
C ILE A 199 4.31 -0.65 -5.96
N GLY A 200 3.72 -1.83 -5.74
CA GLY A 200 2.27 -2.04 -5.86
C GLY A 200 1.44 -1.12 -4.94
N THR A 201 1.93 -0.83 -3.74
CA THR A 201 1.21 0.04 -2.79
C THR A 201 2.17 0.91 -1.96
N PRO A 202 1.79 2.17 -1.63
CA PRO A 202 2.64 3.07 -0.84
C PRO A 202 3.15 2.55 0.53
N PRO A 203 2.36 1.80 1.32
CA PRO A 203 2.82 1.08 2.52
C PRO A 203 4.16 0.34 2.35
N ASN A 204 4.32 -0.43 1.27
CA ASN A 204 5.52 -1.23 1.03
C ASN A 204 6.74 -0.33 0.79
N ALA A 205 6.54 0.79 0.08
CA ALA A 205 7.54 1.83 -0.10
C ALA A 205 8.04 2.36 1.23
N PHE A 206 7.08 2.78 2.06
CA PHE A 206 7.37 3.47 3.29
C PHE A 206 8.17 2.55 4.20
N PHE A 207 7.73 1.30 4.32
CA PHE A 207 8.43 0.29 5.08
C PHE A 207 9.86 0.08 4.60
N LYS A 208 10.10 -0.09 3.29
CA LYS A 208 11.47 -0.19 2.76
C LYS A 208 12.30 1.06 3.07
N GLY A 209 11.75 2.25 2.83
CA GLY A 209 12.41 3.52 3.12
C GLY A 209 12.76 3.67 4.59
N PHE A 210 11.85 3.27 5.47
CA PHE A 210 12.05 3.29 6.91
C PHE A 210 13.15 2.31 7.33
N MET A 211 13.11 1.05 6.88
CA MET A 211 14.16 0.08 7.20
C MET A 211 15.54 0.54 6.73
N THR A 212 15.62 1.14 5.54
CA THR A 212 16.88 1.67 5.01
C THR A 212 17.38 2.89 5.79
N THR A 213 16.51 3.83 6.16
CA THR A 213 16.94 5.03 6.91
C THR A 213 17.25 4.71 8.38
N GLN A 214 16.39 3.92 9.03
CA GLN A 214 16.45 3.70 10.47
C GLN A 214 17.51 2.67 10.87
N TYR A 215 17.70 1.65 10.03
CA TYR A 215 18.49 0.46 10.36
C TYR A 215 19.61 0.16 9.36
N ASP A 216 19.78 1.00 8.33
CA ASP A 216 20.65 0.72 7.16
C ASP A 216 20.37 -0.66 6.52
N TYR A 217 19.14 -1.16 6.70
CA TYR A 217 18.71 -2.46 6.23
C TYR A 217 17.93 -2.29 4.93
N SER A 218 18.54 -2.70 3.82
CA SER A 218 17.92 -2.63 2.50
C SER A 218 17.22 -3.94 2.16
N ILE A 219 15.91 -3.85 1.94
CA ILE A 219 15.12 -4.98 1.44
C ILE A 219 15.15 -4.97 -0.08
N GLY A 220 15.70 -6.03 -0.67
CA GLY A 220 15.74 -6.21 -2.11
C GLY A 220 14.34 -6.37 -2.70
N PHE A 221 14.19 -5.99 -3.98
CA PHE A 221 12.92 -6.14 -4.68
C PHE A 221 12.48 -7.61 -4.80
N LEU A 222 13.43 -8.51 -5.07
CA LEU A 222 13.17 -9.95 -5.13
C LEU A 222 12.77 -10.52 -3.76
N ASP A 223 13.45 -10.12 -2.69
CA ASP A 223 13.18 -10.60 -1.32
C ASP A 223 11.74 -10.27 -0.91
N TRP A 224 11.28 -9.05 -1.21
CA TRP A 224 9.88 -8.69 -1.01
C TRP A 224 8.94 -9.58 -1.82
N MET A 225 9.23 -9.81 -3.11
CA MET A 225 8.36 -10.62 -3.97
C MET A 225 8.27 -12.08 -3.52
N LEU A 226 9.34 -12.65 -2.97
CA LEU A 226 9.36 -14.02 -2.47
C LEU A 226 8.34 -14.24 -1.36
N MET A 227 8.02 -13.22 -0.55
CA MET A 227 6.95 -13.27 0.44
C MET A 227 5.62 -12.70 -0.09
N GLY A 228 5.66 -11.55 -0.77
CA GLY A 228 4.50 -10.82 -1.25
C GLY A 228 3.66 -11.58 -2.26
N VAL A 229 4.29 -12.20 -3.27
CA VAL A 229 3.56 -12.94 -4.32
C VAL A 229 2.80 -14.15 -3.76
N PRO A 230 3.38 -15.00 -2.89
CA PRO A 230 2.62 -16.05 -2.20
C PRO A 230 1.42 -15.53 -1.41
N VAL A 231 1.57 -14.41 -0.69
CA VAL A 231 0.44 -13.76 0.02
C VAL A 231 -0.66 -13.36 -0.96
N VAL A 232 -0.30 -12.73 -2.08
CA VAL A 232 -1.28 -12.35 -3.13
C VAL A 232 -2.02 -13.57 -3.66
N ILE A 233 -1.33 -14.67 -3.93
CA ILE A 233 -1.94 -15.90 -4.44
C ILE A 233 -2.93 -16.47 -3.41
N GLY A 234 -2.50 -16.60 -2.15
CA GLY A 234 -3.34 -17.12 -1.07
C GLY A 234 -4.59 -16.28 -0.83
N LEU A 235 -4.44 -14.95 -0.76
CA LEU A 235 -5.56 -14.03 -0.56
C LEU A 235 -6.47 -13.89 -1.77
N SER A 236 -5.93 -13.92 -2.99
CA SER A 236 -6.75 -13.92 -4.22
C SER A 236 -7.62 -15.16 -4.29
N PHE A 237 -7.07 -16.32 -3.91
CA PHE A 237 -7.84 -17.56 -3.81
C PHE A 237 -8.90 -17.49 -2.70
N GLY A 238 -8.54 -17.00 -1.51
CA GLY A 238 -9.47 -16.80 -0.40
C GLY A 238 -10.62 -15.85 -0.77
N CYS A 239 -10.32 -14.73 -1.44
CA CYS A 239 -11.28 -13.78 -1.96
C CYS A 239 -12.23 -14.43 -2.96
N TRP A 240 -11.70 -15.14 -3.97
CA TRP A 240 -12.51 -15.87 -4.94
C TRP A 240 -13.42 -16.90 -4.27
N PHE A 241 -12.89 -17.69 -3.34
CA PHE A 241 -13.65 -18.72 -2.63
C PHE A 241 -14.79 -18.12 -1.80
N LEU A 242 -14.50 -17.09 -0.99
CA LEU A 242 -15.51 -16.40 -0.18
C LEU A 242 -16.62 -15.80 -1.05
N LEU A 243 -16.27 -15.13 -2.14
CA LEU A 243 -17.25 -14.50 -3.01
C LEU A 243 -18.09 -15.54 -3.75
N VAL A 244 -17.46 -16.51 -4.42
CA VAL A 244 -18.13 -17.41 -5.37
C VAL A 244 -18.77 -18.61 -4.70
N LYS A 245 -18.24 -19.10 -3.56
CA LYS A 245 -18.74 -20.31 -2.90
C LYS A 245 -19.55 -20.02 -1.64
N VAL A 246 -19.25 -18.93 -0.91
CA VAL A 246 -19.86 -18.67 0.41
C VAL A 246 -20.92 -17.57 0.35
N PHE A 247 -20.55 -16.34 -0.03
CA PHE A 247 -21.44 -15.18 0.11
C PHE A 247 -22.33 -14.93 -1.10
N PHE A 248 -21.81 -15.13 -2.31
CA PHE A 248 -22.55 -14.92 -3.56
C PHE A 248 -22.43 -16.14 -4.48
N PRO A 249 -23.01 -17.30 -4.12
CA PRO A 249 -22.97 -18.50 -4.95
C PRO A 249 -23.37 -18.18 -6.40
N VAL A 250 -22.40 -18.26 -7.31
CA VAL A 250 -22.59 -17.98 -8.74
C VAL A 250 -22.97 -19.28 -9.43
N ARG A 251 -24.29 -19.51 -9.57
CA ARG A 251 -24.86 -20.69 -10.23
C ARG A 251 -25.71 -20.26 -11.42
N ASP A 252 -25.92 -21.18 -12.35
CA ASP A 252 -26.93 -21.10 -13.42
C ASP A 252 -26.79 -19.91 -14.41
N ILE A 253 -25.58 -19.35 -14.53
CA ILE A 253 -25.24 -18.36 -15.57
C ILE A 253 -24.70 -19.07 -16.81
N SER A 254 -25.40 -18.94 -17.93
CA SER A 254 -25.00 -19.57 -19.19
C SER A 254 -23.63 -19.04 -19.69
N PRO A 255 -22.67 -19.95 -19.97
CA PRO A 255 -21.34 -19.58 -20.48
C PRO A 255 -21.34 -18.82 -21.81
N ALA A 256 -22.44 -18.88 -22.57
CA ALA A 256 -22.57 -18.17 -23.84
C ALA A 256 -22.57 -16.65 -23.64
N TYR A 257 -23.19 -16.16 -22.56
CA TYR A 257 -23.27 -14.72 -22.28
C TYR A 257 -21.92 -14.15 -21.86
N THR A 258 -21.24 -14.81 -20.93
CA THR A 258 -19.90 -14.43 -20.47
C THR A 258 -18.88 -14.49 -21.61
N LYS A 259 -18.98 -15.49 -22.50
CA LYS A 259 -18.17 -15.54 -23.72
C LYS A 259 -18.44 -14.36 -24.66
N LYS A 260 -19.72 -14.05 -24.92
CA LYS A 260 -20.10 -12.92 -25.79
C LYS A 260 -19.60 -11.58 -25.23
N ALA A 261 -19.69 -11.38 -23.91
CA ALA A 261 -19.18 -10.18 -23.23
C ALA A 261 -17.67 -10.02 -23.41
N PHE A 262 -16.93 -11.09 -23.14
CA PHE A 262 -15.49 -11.12 -23.31
C PHE A 262 -15.07 -10.87 -24.78
N ASP A 263 -15.71 -11.55 -25.73
CA ASP A 263 -15.41 -11.38 -27.16
C ASP A 263 -15.71 -9.95 -27.64
N THR A 264 -16.76 -9.32 -27.11
CA THR A 264 -17.09 -7.91 -27.41
C THR A 264 -15.99 -6.98 -26.90
N ALA A 265 -15.52 -7.16 -25.66
CA ALA A 265 -14.41 -6.38 -25.11
C ALA A 265 -13.11 -6.60 -25.89
N ARG A 266 -12.81 -7.85 -26.25
CA ARG A 266 -11.62 -8.22 -27.02
C ARG A 266 -11.61 -7.62 -28.43
N LYS A 267 -12.75 -7.59 -29.12
CA LYS A 267 -12.87 -7.01 -30.48
C LYS A 267 -12.60 -5.50 -30.52
N LYS A 268 -12.75 -4.79 -29.41
CA LYS A 268 -12.43 -3.35 -29.32
C LYS A 268 -10.92 -3.07 -29.30
N LEU A 269 -10.08 -4.08 -29.02
CA LEU A 269 -8.63 -3.91 -29.01
C LEU A 269 -8.09 -3.82 -30.44
N LYS A 270 -7.39 -2.73 -30.74
CA LYS A 270 -6.61 -2.57 -31.99
C LYS A 270 -5.43 -3.54 -32.02
N PRO A 271 -4.81 -3.81 -33.19
CA PRO A 271 -3.53 -4.53 -33.25
C PRO A 271 -2.45 -3.90 -32.36
N ILE A 272 -1.49 -4.71 -31.90
CA ILE A 272 -0.40 -4.22 -31.05
C ILE A 272 0.44 -3.18 -31.79
N THR A 273 0.65 -2.03 -31.17
CA THR A 273 1.41 -0.93 -31.78
C THR A 273 2.91 -1.06 -31.49
N PRO A 274 3.81 -0.46 -32.31
CA PRO A 274 5.24 -0.45 -32.02
C PRO A 274 5.57 0.21 -30.67
N ALA A 275 4.84 1.27 -30.29
CA ALA A 275 5.01 1.93 -29.01
C ALA A 275 4.64 1.03 -27.83
N GLU A 276 3.52 0.29 -27.92
CA GLU A 276 3.16 -0.73 -26.94
C GLU A 276 4.27 -1.77 -26.74
N LYS A 277 4.87 -2.25 -27.84
CA LYS A 277 6.01 -3.19 -27.75
C LYS A 277 7.21 -2.57 -27.04
N ARG A 278 7.52 -1.30 -27.31
CA ARG A 278 8.66 -0.59 -26.68
C ARG A 278 8.44 -0.41 -25.18
N VAL A 279 7.25 0.00 -24.77
CA VAL A 279 6.92 0.13 -23.33
C VAL A 279 6.99 -1.23 -22.65
N ALA A 280 6.46 -2.28 -23.28
CA ALA A 280 6.55 -3.64 -22.74
C ALA A 280 8.02 -4.09 -22.59
N TRP A 281 8.88 -3.78 -23.57
CA TRP A 281 10.31 -4.06 -23.49
C TRP A 281 11.01 -3.29 -22.38
N VAL A 282 10.76 -1.98 -22.25
CA VAL A 282 11.34 -1.17 -21.17
C VAL A 282 10.90 -1.69 -19.81
N ALA A 283 9.60 -1.96 -19.63
CA ALA A 283 9.07 -2.52 -18.39
C ALA A 283 9.69 -3.90 -18.07
N PHE A 284 9.85 -4.76 -19.08
CA PHE A 284 10.47 -6.07 -18.91
C PHE A 284 11.95 -5.95 -18.49
N ILE A 285 12.72 -5.08 -19.14
CA ILE A 285 14.14 -4.85 -18.82
C ILE A 285 14.27 -4.30 -17.39
N THR A 286 13.45 -3.31 -17.01
CA THR A 286 13.47 -2.76 -15.64
C THR A 286 13.09 -3.82 -14.61
N ALA A 287 12.06 -4.63 -14.87
CA ALA A 287 11.67 -5.71 -13.97
C ALA A 287 12.77 -6.77 -13.81
N MET A 288 13.45 -7.14 -14.90
CA MET A 288 14.62 -8.01 -14.82
C MET A 288 15.78 -7.36 -14.05
N GLY A 289 15.98 -6.05 -14.20
CA GLY A 289 16.93 -5.29 -13.40
C GLY A 289 16.65 -5.43 -11.90
N TRP A 290 15.41 -5.31 -11.46
CA TRP A 290 15.03 -5.50 -10.05
C TRP A 290 15.16 -6.94 -9.56
N VAL A 291 14.82 -7.93 -10.40
CA VAL A 291 14.99 -9.35 -10.04
C VAL A 291 16.47 -9.70 -9.85
N PHE A 292 17.34 -9.13 -10.69
CA PHE A 292 18.78 -9.37 -10.63
C PHE A 292 19.54 -8.26 -9.89
N SER A 293 18.88 -7.44 -9.07
CA SER A 293 19.51 -6.25 -8.49
C SER A 293 20.65 -6.61 -7.54
N SER A 294 20.52 -7.68 -6.74
CA SER A 294 21.60 -8.14 -5.88
C SER A 294 22.86 -8.56 -6.65
N GLN A 295 22.72 -9.24 -7.80
CA GLN A 295 23.87 -9.61 -8.64
C GLN A 295 24.46 -8.39 -9.36
N ILE A 296 23.62 -7.41 -9.73
CA ILE A 296 24.06 -6.15 -10.33
C ILE A 296 24.84 -5.32 -9.30
N GLU A 297 24.33 -5.16 -8.08
CA GLU A 297 24.97 -4.43 -6.99
C GLU A 297 26.31 -5.07 -6.59
N ALA A 298 26.40 -6.41 -6.57
CA ALA A 298 27.65 -7.10 -6.29
C ALA A 298 28.79 -6.74 -7.28
N LYS A 299 28.45 -6.44 -8.54
CA LYS A 299 29.42 -6.03 -9.57
C LYS A 299 29.55 -4.50 -9.70
N PHE A 300 28.47 -3.78 -9.45
CA PHE A 300 28.35 -2.33 -9.56
C PHE A 300 27.65 -1.79 -8.31
N PRO A 301 28.39 -1.55 -7.21
CA PRO A 301 27.80 -1.26 -5.89
C PRO A 301 26.91 -0.02 -5.80
N LYS A 302 26.93 0.86 -6.81
CA LYS A 302 26.13 2.08 -6.87
C LYS A 302 24.87 1.96 -7.73
N ILE A 303 24.64 0.81 -8.37
CA ILE A 303 23.45 0.57 -9.19
C ILE A 303 22.41 -0.13 -8.31
N THR A 304 21.67 0.67 -7.55
CA THR A 304 20.60 0.18 -6.67
C THR A 304 19.27 0.06 -7.39
N ASP A 305 18.28 -0.57 -6.75
CA ASP A 305 16.89 -0.63 -7.25
C ASP A 305 16.34 0.74 -7.70
N SER A 306 16.69 1.81 -6.98
CA SER A 306 16.29 3.18 -7.29
C SER A 306 16.91 3.70 -8.58
N VAL A 307 18.19 3.37 -8.82
CA VAL A 307 18.87 3.74 -10.07
C VAL A 307 18.25 3.01 -11.25
N ILE A 308 17.93 1.72 -11.09
CA ILE A 308 17.26 0.91 -12.11
C ILE A 308 15.89 1.51 -12.46
N ALA A 309 15.13 1.93 -11.46
CA ALA A 309 13.81 2.55 -11.65
C ALA A 309 13.91 3.89 -12.41
N ILE A 310 14.82 4.77 -12.02
CA ILE A 310 15.03 6.06 -12.69
C ILE A 310 15.55 5.87 -14.11
N LEU A 311 16.46 4.91 -14.35
CA LEU A 311 16.93 4.58 -15.69
C LEU A 311 15.78 4.14 -16.60
N GLY A 312 14.89 3.27 -16.09
CA GLY A 312 13.68 2.85 -16.81
C GLY A 312 12.76 4.03 -17.14
N ALA A 313 12.55 4.93 -16.19
CA ALA A 313 11.76 6.14 -16.38
C ALA A 313 12.38 7.08 -17.43
N VAL A 314 13.66 7.43 -17.30
CA VAL A 314 14.38 8.27 -18.26
C VAL A 314 14.30 7.67 -19.67
N THR A 315 14.46 6.36 -19.80
CA THR A 315 14.35 5.64 -21.08
C THR A 315 12.99 5.87 -21.76
N LEU A 316 11.89 5.97 -21.01
CA LEU A 316 10.55 6.24 -21.56
C LEU A 316 10.41 7.68 -22.11
N PHE A 317 11.17 8.64 -21.59
CA PHE A 317 11.20 10.01 -22.13
C PHE A 317 12.12 10.17 -23.34
N VAL A 318 13.05 9.23 -23.53
CA VAL A 318 14.02 9.28 -24.64
C VAL A 318 13.55 8.46 -25.84
N ILE A 319 12.98 7.28 -25.63
CA ILE A 319 12.55 6.41 -26.74
C ILE A 319 11.31 7.01 -27.43
N PRO A 320 11.32 7.18 -28.76
CA PRO A 320 10.15 7.69 -29.48
C PRO A 320 9.04 6.63 -29.55
N SER A 321 7.78 7.05 -29.45
CA SER A 321 6.61 6.25 -29.74
C SER A 321 6.37 6.04 -31.24
N ASP A 322 6.71 7.04 -32.05
CA ASP A 322 6.58 7.03 -33.50
C ASP A 322 7.84 7.65 -34.12
N HIS A 323 8.53 6.90 -34.99
CA HIS A 323 9.73 7.39 -35.69
C HIS A 323 9.44 8.50 -36.69
N LYS A 324 8.18 8.69 -37.09
CA LYS A 324 7.81 9.74 -38.04
C LYS A 324 7.52 11.07 -37.35
N LYS A 325 7.06 11.05 -36.09
CA LYS A 325 6.66 12.24 -35.33
C LYS A 325 7.61 12.55 -34.16
N PHE A 326 8.58 11.67 -33.88
CA PHE A 326 9.56 11.77 -32.79
C PHE A 326 8.96 12.16 -31.43
N LYS A 327 7.71 11.77 -31.17
CA LYS A 327 7.10 11.96 -29.85
C LYS A 327 7.64 10.88 -28.91
N PRO A 328 8.06 11.20 -27.68
CA PRO A 328 8.52 10.20 -26.73
C PRO A 328 7.37 9.31 -26.21
N LEU A 329 7.70 8.15 -25.63
CA LEU A 329 6.68 7.26 -25.03
C LEU A 329 5.96 7.95 -23.86
N LEU A 330 6.69 8.76 -23.08
CA LEU A 330 6.16 9.66 -22.05
C LEU A 330 6.55 11.12 -22.32
N THR A 331 5.64 12.03 -22.00
CA THR A 331 5.81 13.48 -22.02
C THR A 331 5.70 14.04 -20.60
N TRP A 332 6.19 15.26 -20.37
CA TRP A 332 6.11 15.86 -19.02
C TRP A 332 4.67 16.02 -18.52
N ASP A 333 3.71 16.25 -19.43
CA ASP A 333 2.28 16.26 -19.11
C ASP A 333 1.78 14.92 -18.51
N ASP A 334 2.44 13.81 -18.83
CA ASP A 334 2.14 12.52 -18.18
C ASP A 334 2.73 12.49 -16.76
N ALA A 335 3.92 13.08 -16.54
CA ALA A 335 4.54 13.15 -15.21
C ALA A 335 3.77 14.04 -14.23
N VAL A 336 3.00 15.02 -14.72
CA VAL A 336 2.09 15.81 -13.87
C VAL A 336 1.02 14.94 -13.20
N GLN A 337 0.68 13.79 -13.79
CA GLN A 337 -0.30 12.85 -13.23
C GLN A 337 0.27 11.97 -12.11
N LEU A 338 1.57 12.09 -11.81
CA LEU A 338 2.18 11.36 -10.71
C LEU A 338 1.51 11.73 -9.38
N PRO A 339 1.34 10.78 -8.46
CA PRO A 339 0.81 11.06 -7.12
C PRO A 339 1.90 11.69 -6.24
N TRP A 340 2.34 12.90 -6.56
CA TRP A 340 3.40 13.63 -5.85
C TRP A 340 3.16 13.74 -4.35
N GLY A 341 1.89 13.83 -3.94
CA GLY A 341 1.53 13.84 -2.52
C GLY A 341 1.97 12.58 -1.78
N VAL A 342 1.94 11.40 -2.41
CA VAL A 342 2.41 10.14 -1.82
C VAL A 342 3.91 10.19 -1.55
N LEU A 343 4.69 10.73 -2.49
CA LEU A 343 6.14 10.88 -2.35
C LEU A 343 6.50 11.83 -1.19
N LEU A 344 5.74 12.91 -1.00
CA LEU A 344 5.94 13.84 0.12
C LEU A 344 5.57 13.23 1.48
N ILE A 345 4.52 12.40 1.54
CA ILE A 345 4.13 11.70 2.78
C ILE A 345 5.23 10.77 3.25
N PHE A 346 5.93 10.09 2.32
CA PHE A 346 7.08 9.25 2.67
C PHE A 346 8.15 10.06 3.39
N GLY A 347 8.57 11.19 2.82
CA GLY A 347 9.54 12.08 3.45
C GLY A 347 9.09 12.57 4.83
N GLY A 348 7.81 12.93 4.97
CA GLY A 348 7.24 13.36 6.25
C GLY A 348 7.25 12.29 7.34
N GLY A 349 6.83 11.06 7.03
CA GLY A 349 6.85 9.97 8.00
C GLY A 349 8.26 9.49 8.35
N LEU A 350 9.19 9.51 7.38
CA LEU A 350 10.60 9.20 7.63
C LEU A 350 11.27 10.30 8.47
N ALA A 351 10.96 11.58 8.21
CA ALA A 351 11.41 12.68 9.05
C ALA A 351 10.87 12.54 10.48
N LEU A 352 9.59 12.20 10.65
CA LEU A 352 9.03 11.94 11.98
C LEU A 352 9.77 10.81 12.70
N SER A 353 10.08 9.71 12.00
CA SER A 353 10.89 8.61 12.54
C SER A 353 12.27 9.07 13.00
N GLU A 354 12.97 9.85 12.17
CA GLU A 354 14.29 10.39 12.51
C GLU A 354 14.22 11.33 13.72
N GLY A 355 13.15 12.12 13.83
CA GLY A 355 12.88 12.94 15.01
C GLY A 355 12.67 12.11 16.29
N LEU A 356 12.02 10.95 16.19
CA LEU A 356 11.86 10.04 17.33
C LEU A 356 13.22 9.44 17.75
N SER A 357 14.01 8.99 16.78
CA SER A 357 15.34 8.42 16.99
C SER A 357 16.33 9.43 17.59
N SER A 358 16.46 10.60 16.99
CA SER A 358 17.40 11.64 17.41
C SER A 358 17.11 12.23 18.80
N THR A 359 15.87 12.13 19.27
CA THR A 359 15.45 12.66 20.58
C THR A 359 15.54 11.64 21.72
N GLY A 360 16.03 10.42 21.48
CA GLY A 360 16.09 9.38 22.52
C GLY A 360 14.74 8.72 22.83
N THR A 361 13.75 8.90 21.94
CA THR A 361 12.40 8.33 22.14
C THR A 361 12.42 6.81 22.05
N ASN A 362 13.25 6.26 21.18
CA ASN A 362 13.33 4.83 20.96
C ASN A 362 13.81 4.08 22.20
N GLU A 363 14.80 4.64 22.88
CA GLU A 363 15.36 4.10 24.12
C GLU A 363 14.31 4.09 25.23
N TRP A 364 13.53 5.17 25.36
CA TRP A 364 12.48 5.27 26.37
C TRP A 364 11.35 4.25 26.15
N ILE A 365 10.89 4.11 24.89
CA ILE A 365 9.90 3.09 24.53
C ILE A 365 10.48 1.70 24.79
N GLY A 366 11.71 1.44 24.35
CA GLY A 366 12.38 0.15 24.52
C GLY A 366 12.47 -0.26 25.99
N GLN A 367 12.87 0.67 26.86
CA GLN A 367 12.92 0.43 28.31
C GLN A 367 11.53 0.12 28.89
N SER A 368 10.51 0.85 28.45
CA SER A 368 9.11 0.62 28.85
C SER A 368 8.58 -0.74 28.41
N MET A 369 9.10 -1.30 27.31
CA MET A 369 8.70 -2.61 26.80
C MET A 369 9.40 -3.78 27.48
N MET A 370 10.50 -3.58 28.23
CA MET A 370 11.23 -4.66 28.89
C MET A 370 10.34 -5.49 29.84
N GLN A 371 9.33 -4.88 30.47
CA GLN A 371 8.37 -5.58 31.32
C GLN A 371 7.54 -6.65 30.58
N PHE A 372 7.46 -6.55 29.25
CA PHE A 372 6.72 -7.47 28.40
C PHE A 372 7.60 -8.55 27.74
N GLN A 373 8.91 -8.58 28.01
CA GLN A 373 9.85 -9.55 27.40
C GLN A 373 9.50 -11.01 27.70
N HIS A 374 8.80 -11.29 28.80
CA HIS A 374 8.39 -12.65 29.17
C HIS A 374 7.15 -13.16 28.43
N TYR A 375 6.44 -12.30 27.70
CA TYR A 375 5.25 -12.70 26.96
C TYR A 375 5.63 -13.35 25.62
N ASN A 376 4.75 -14.23 25.15
CA ASN A 376 4.96 -14.92 23.88
C ASN A 376 4.91 -13.92 22.70
N ILE A 377 6.03 -13.76 21.99
CA ILE A 377 6.15 -12.85 20.84
C ILE A 377 5.11 -13.13 19.76
N HIS A 378 4.74 -14.38 19.52
CA HIS A 378 3.71 -14.74 18.52
C HIS A 378 2.33 -14.20 18.92
N ALA A 379 2.01 -14.15 20.22
CA ALA A 379 0.77 -13.55 20.69
C ALA A 379 0.77 -12.03 20.50
N ILE A 380 1.93 -11.37 20.70
CA ILE A 380 2.11 -9.94 20.45
C ILE A 380 1.94 -9.63 18.96
N VAL A 381 2.55 -10.43 18.07
CA VAL A 381 2.40 -10.31 16.61
C VAL A 381 0.93 -10.39 16.20
N ILE A 382 0.17 -11.34 16.76
CA ILE A 382 -1.27 -11.47 16.48
C ILE A 382 -2.05 -10.27 17.02
N ALA A 383 -1.79 -9.82 18.25
CA ALA A 383 -2.47 -8.67 18.85
C ALA A 383 -2.23 -7.39 18.03
N VAL A 384 -0.98 -7.12 17.68
CA VAL A 384 -0.59 -5.99 16.82
C VAL A 384 -1.26 -6.08 15.44
N SER A 385 -1.34 -7.28 14.86
CA SER A 385 -2.04 -7.51 13.59
C SER A 385 -3.50 -7.04 13.65
N PHE A 386 -4.23 -7.33 14.72
CA PHE A 386 -5.61 -6.86 14.89
C PHE A 386 -5.70 -5.34 15.11
N VAL A 387 -4.76 -4.75 15.86
CA VAL A 387 -4.72 -3.30 16.07
C VAL A 387 -4.50 -2.56 14.75
N VAL A 388 -3.50 -2.97 13.96
CA VAL A 388 -3.19 -2.36 12.67
C VAL A 388 -4.33 -2.56 11.68
N LEU A 389 -4.98 -3.73 11.69
CA LEU A 389 -6.18 -3.98 10.88
C LEU A 389 -7.30 -2.98 11.24
N GLY A 390 -7.56 -2.76 12.53
CA GLY A 390 -8.55 -1.79 12.98
C GLY A 390 -8.22 -0.36 12.54
N MET A 391 -6.94 0.02 12.63
CA MET A 391 -6.47 1.34 12.18
C MET A 391 -6.70 1.55 10.69
N THR A 392 -6.34 0.58 9.84
CA THR A 392 -6.45 0.75 8.38
C THR A 392 -7.89 0.75 7.85
N GLU A 393 -8.86 0.28 8.61
CA GLU A 393 -10.29 0.41 8.24
C GLU A 393 -10.82 1.83 8.47
N MET A 394 -10.10 2.64 9.25
CA MET A 394 -10.50 4.00 9.62
C MET A 394 -9.57 5.08 9.03
N ILE A 395 -8.32 4.73 8.75
CA ILE A 395 -7.26 5.65 8.34
C ILE A 395 -6.67 5.16 7.02
N SER A 396 -6.14 6.07 6.20
CA SER A 396 -5.42 5.68 4.97
C SER A 396 -4.29 4.69 5.26
N ASN A 397 -4.12 3.71 4.37
CA ASN A 397 -3.12 2.64 4.49
C ASN A 397 -1.70 3.18 4.75
N ILE A 398 -1.33 4.24 4.02
CA ILE A 398 0.00 4.84 4.14
C ILE A 398 0.20 5.54 5.48
N ALA A 399 -0.79 6.28 5.97
CA ALA A 399 -0.70 6.92 7.29
C ALA A 399 -0.65 5.88 8.41
N THR A 400 -1.37 4.77 8.26
CA THR A 400 -1.32 3.64 9.21
C THR A 400 0.10 3.09 9.33
N VAL A 401 0.78 2.82 8.21
CA VAL A 401 2.17 2.35 8.21
C VAL A 401 3.13 3.42 8.72
N ALA A 402 2.99 4.66 8.26
CA ALA A 402 3.87 5.76 8.65
C ALA A 402 3.89 6.00 10.17
N MET A 403 2.79 5.70 10.85
CA MET A 403 2.69 5.78 12.31
C MET A 403 3.12 4.47 13.00
N SER A 404 2.60 3.33 12.54
CA SER A 404 2.75 2.07 13.26
C SER A 404 4.14 1.45 13.09
N VAL A 405 4.74 1.50 11.90
CA VAL A 405 6.01 0.81 11.63
C VAL A 405 7.17 1.33 12.48
N PRO A 406 7.41 2.66 12.60
CA PRO A 406 8.48 3.15 13.47
C PRO A 406 8.28 2.71 14.92
N LEU A 407 7.07 2.86 15.44
CA LEU A 407 6.73 2.48 16.81
C LEU A 407 6.90 0.98 17.06
N LEU A 408 6.38 0.14 16.16
CA LEU A 408 6.42 -1.32 16.29
C LEU A 408 7.84 -1.87 16.16
N SER A 409 8.66 -1.27 15.31
CA SER A 409 10.09 -1.63 15.17
C SER A 409 10.84 -1.36 16.47
N THR A 410 10.63 -0.19 17.07
CA THR A 410 11.20 0.18 18.37
C THR A 410 10.70 -0.74 19.49
N VAL A 411 9.41 -1.10 19.49
CA VAL A 411 8.83 -2.03 20.47
C VAL A 411 9.48 -3.41 20.33
N ALA A 412 9.63 -3.94 19.11
CA ALA A 412 10.28 -5.23 18.87
C ALA A 412 11.73 -5.22 19.38
N SER A 413 12.52 -4.19 19.05
CA SER A 413 13.89 -4.04 19.58
C SER A 413 13.91 -4.01 21.12
N GLY A 414 12.97 -3.31 21.75
CA GLY A 414 12.83 -3.25 23.22
C GLY A 414 12.47 -4.60 23.87
N LEU A 415 11.75 -5.46 23.13
CA LEU A 415 11.46 -6.83 23.54
C LEU A 415 12.63 -7.80 23.33
N GLY A 416 13.76 -7.34 22.76
CA GLY A 416 14.87 -8.21 22.39
C GLY A 416 14.59 -9.04 21.13
N GLU A 417 13.69 -8.56 20.28
CA GLU A 417 13.21 -9.24 19.08
C GLU A 417 13.64 -8.52 17.80
N ASN A 418 13.68 -9.25 16.69
CA ASN A 418 13.95 -8.66 15.38
C ASN A 418 12.82 -7.67 14.98
N PRO A 419 13.13 -6.41 14.61
CA PRO A 419 12.13 -5.41 14.20
C PRO A 419 11.15 -5.88 13.12
N LEU A 420 11.62 -6.72 12.19
CA LEU A 420 10.82 -7.24 11.09
C LEU A 420 9.66 -8.12 11.57
N LEU A 421 9.74 -8.74 12.76
CA LEU A 421 8.68 -9.59 13.29
C LEU A 421 7.36 -8.84 13.51
N LEU A 422 7.42 -7.56 13.87
CA LEU A 422 6.23 -6.73 14.03
C LEU A 422 6.01 -5.83 12.82
N ALA A 423 7.08 -5.23 12.29
CA ALA A 423 6.96 -4.19 11.27
C ALA A 423 6.54 -4.76 9.89
N LEU A 424 7.01 -5.95 9.51
CA LEU A 424 6.70 -6.58 8.24
C LEU A 424 5.21 -6.99 8.13
N PRO A 425 4.63 -7.78 9.08
CA PRO A 425 3.20 -8.10 9.02
C PRO A 425 2.33 -6.86 9.19
N ALA A 426 2.69 -5.89 10.05
CA ALA A 426 1.95 -4.63 10.18
C ALA A 426 1.85 -3.88 8.85
N THR A 427 2.95 -3.80 8.09
CA THR A 427 2.97 -3.16 6.77
C THR A 427 2.00 -3.81 5.79
N MET A 428 2.00 -5.15 5.71
CA MET A 428 1.10 -5.87 4.81
C MET A 428 -0.36 -5.77 5.27
N ILE A 429 -0.61 -5.86 6.58
CA ILE A 429 -1.95 -5.79 7.16
C ILE A 429 -2.58 -4.42 6.97
N ALA A 430 -1.78 -3.34 7.01
CA ALA A 430 -2.24 -1.99 6.72
C ALA A 430 -2.74 -1.80 5.27
N SER A 431 -2.69 -2.83 4.41
CA SER A 431 -3.34 -2.81 3.09
C SER A 431 -4.63 -3.63 3.03
N LEU A 432 -5.09 -4.22 4.14
CA LEU A 432 -6.28 -5.07 4.22
C LEU A 432 -7.58 -4.33 4.58
N GLY A 433 -7.72 -3.05 4.24
CA GLY A 433 -8.97 -2.31 4.48
C GLY A 433 -10.11 -2.78 3.58
N PHE A 434 -10.80 -3.89 3.91
CA PHE A 434 -11.82 -4.53 3.08
C PHE A 434 -13.27 -4.31 3.55
N MET A 435 -13.50 -3.81 4.77
CA MET A 435 -14.85 -3.72 5.35
C MET A 435 -15.59 -2.44 4.96
N MET A 436 -14.93 -1.29 5.05
CA MET A 436 -15.59 0.01 4.86
C MET A 436 -15.36 0.59 3.46
N PRO A 437 -16.34 1.32 2.88
CA PRO A 437 -16.14 2.06 1.63
C PRO A 437 -15.02 3.11 1.71
N ILE A 438 -14.82 3.68 2.90
CA ILE A 438 -13.85 4.76 3.13
C ILE A 438 -12.41 4.25 3.31
N SER A 439 -12.22 2.96 3.63
CA SER A 439 -10.88 2.41 3.93
C SER A 439 -9.92 2.57 2.75
N THR A 440 -10.42 2.39 1.52
CA THR A 440 -9.63 2.60 0.30
C THR A 440 -10.46 3.27 -0.79
N ALA A 441 -9.79 4.02 -1.67
CA ALA A 441 -10.44 4.59 -2.84
C ALA A 441 -11.09 3.52 -3.74
N ALA A 442 -10.53 2.31 -3.80
CA ALA A 442 -11.12 1.21 -4.57
C ALA A 442 -12.48 0.77 -4.01
N ASN A 443 -12.59 0.67 -2.69
CA ASN A 443 -13.85 0.40 -2.01
C ASN A 443 -14.90 1.47 -2.33
N ALA A 444 -14.53 2.75 -2.24
CA ALA A 444 -15.42 3.87 -2.55
C ALA A 444 -15.89 3.87 -4.01
N ILE A 445 -14.97 3.61 -4.96
CA ILE A 445 -15.28 3.56 -6.40
C ILE A 445 -16.30 2.46 -6.69
N VAL A 446 -16.08 1.26 -6.18
CA VAL A 446 -17.02 0.14 -6.40
C VAL A 446 -18.35 0.38 -5.69
N PHE A 447 -18.33 0.92 -4.48
CA PHE A 447 -19.54 1.28 -3.74
C PHE A 447 -20.40 2.32 -4.50
N SER A 448 -19.76 3.29 -5.17
CA SER A 448 -20.45 4.32 -5.96
C SER A 448 -21.26 3.79 -7.15
N THR A 449 -21.03 2.54 -7.57
CA THR A 449 -21.78 1.89 -8.65
C THR A 449 -23.23 1.55 -8.28
N GLY A 450 -23.57 1.53 -6.99
CA GLY A 450 -24.91 1.21 -6.49
C GLY A 450 -25.28 -0.28 -6.48
N PHE A 451 -24.44 -1.17 -7.01
CA PHE A 451 -24.69 -2.63 -7.01
C PHE A 451 -24.36 -3.31 -5.67
N VAL A 452 -23.51 -2.69 -4.85
CA VAL A 452 -22.96 -3.25 -3.62
C VAL A 452 -23.41 -2.40 -2.43
N THR A 453 -23.82 -3.03 -1.34
CA THR A 453 -24.21 -2.34 -0.11
C THR A 453 -23.09 -2.39 0.94
N ILE A 454 -23.10 -1.49 1.91
CA ILE A 454 -22.15 -1.51 3.05
C ILE A 454 -22.23 -2.85 3.79
N LYS A 455 -23.43 -3.42 3.95
CA LYS A 455 -23.62 -4.74 4.58
C LYS A 455 -22.91 -5.85 3.83
N ASP A 456 -22.90 -5.80 2.49
CA ASP A 456 -22.16 -6.77 1.68
C ASP A 456 -20.65 -6.65 1.93
N MET A 457 -20.12 -5.40 1.95
CA MET A 457 -18.70 -5.14 2.15
C MET A 457 -18.22 -5.53 3.55
N VAL A 458 -18.94 -5.13 4.60
CA VAL A 458 -18.60 -5.49 5.98
C VAL A 458 -18.62 -7.00 6.17
N LYS A 459 -19.65 -7.68 5.63
CA LYS A 459 -19.79 -9.14 5.77
C LYS A 459 -18.66 -9.89 5.07
N VAL A 460 -18.33 -9.56 3.82
CA VAL A 460 -17.23 -10.23 3.11
C VAL A 460 -15.88 -9.81 3.66
N GLY A 461 -15.69 -8.50 3.82
CA GLY A 461 -14.45 -7.88 4.29
C GLY A 461 -14.00 -8.41 5.64
N PHE A 462 -14.92 -8.61 6.60
CA PHE A 462 -14.57 -9.18 7.91
C PHE A 462 -13.89 -10.55 7.79
N PHE A 463 -14.48 -11.48 7.04
CA PHE A 463 -13.88 -12.81 6.87
C PHE A 463 -12.62 -12.75 6.00
N LEU A 464 -12.59 -11.89 5.00
CA LEU A 464 -11.41 -11.71 4.15
C LEU A 464 -10.23 -11.11 4.94
N ASN A 465 -10.49 -10.23 5.91
CA ASN A 465 -9.48 -9.68 6.82
C ASN A 465 -8.89 -10.76 7.72
N LEU A 466 -9.72 -11.66 8.25
CA LEU A 466 -9.24 -12.80 9.06
C LEU A 466 -8.38 -13.76 8.25
N ILE A 467 -8.80 -14.08 7.03
CA ILE A 467 -7.96 -14.86 6.08
C ILE A 467 -6.69 -14.07 5.74
N GLY A 468 -6.81 -12.76 5.57
CA GLY A 468 -5.75 -11.76 5.45
C GLY A 468 -4.62 -11.97 6.44
N ILE A 469 -4.95 -11.79 7.73
CA ILE A 469 -4.03 -11.97 8.84
C ILE A 469 -3.43 -13.38 8.81
N LEU A 470 -4.26 -14.42 8.68
CA LEU A 470 -3.78 -15.80 8.68
C LEU A 470 -2.75 -16.06 7.57
N VAL A 471 -3.04 -15.67 6.32
CA VAL A 471 -2.15 -15.88 5.18
C VAL A 471 -0.85 -15.09 5.33
N ILE A 472 -0.92 -13.85 5.81
CA ILE A 472 0.27 -13.02 6.04
C ILE A 472 1.15 -13.65 7.13
N LEU A 473 0.56 -14.12 8.24
CA LEU A 473 1.32 -14.78 9.31
C LEU A 473 1.91 -16.12 8.85
N LEU A 474 1.17 -16.92 8.08
CA LEU A 474 1.70 -18.14 7.49
C LEU A 474 2.85 -17.85 6.52
N ALA A 475 2.75 -16.79 5.73
CA ALA A 475 3.85 -16.37 4.86
C ALA A 475 5.05 -15.85 5.65
N LEU A 476 4.83 -15.10 6.73
CA LEU A 476 5.88 -14.63 7.63
C LEU A 476 6.65 -15.80 8.23
N TYR A 477 5.96 -16.75 8.86
CA TYR A 477 6.59 -17.88 9.54
C TYR A 477 7.11 -18.95 8.58
N GLY A 478 6.48 -19.13 7.41
CA GLY A 478 6.87 -20.15 6.44
C GLY A 478 7.90 -19.71 5.41
N ILE A 479 7.94 -18.41 5.07
CA ILE A 479 8.81 -17.86 4.03
C ILE A 479 9.64 -16.69 4.58
N GLY A 480 8.99 -15.73 5.23
CA GLY A 480 9.62 -14.49 5.72
C GLY A 480 10.79 -14.73 6.66
N LEU A 481 10.70 -15.69 7.58
CA LEU A 481 11.81 -15.99 8.50
C LEU A 481 13.09 -16.39 7.75
N HIS A 482 12.96 -17.12 6.64
CA HIS A 482 14.10 -17.57 5.85
C HIS A 482 14.58 -16.52 4.86
N VAL A 483 13.67 -15.76 4.25
CA VAL A 483 14.03 -14.75 3.24
C VAL A 483 14.71 -13.54 3.89
N PHE A 484 14.32 -13.19 5.12
CA PHE A 484 14.83 -12.02 5.83
C PHE A 484 15.75 -12.37 7.00
N ASP A 485 16.20 -13.62 7.11
CA ASP A 485 17.07 -14.14 8.18
C ASP A 485 16.58 -13.76 9.59
N ILE A 486 15.27 -13.89 9.82
CA ILE A 486 14.65 -13.54 11.10
C ILE A 486 14.75 -14.74 12.05
N VAL A 487 15.49 -14.56 13.14
CA VAL A 487 15.56 -15.51 14.25
C VAL A 487 14.75 -14.96 15.43
N PRO A 488 13.60 -15.57 15.79
CA PRO A 488 12.84 -15.18 16.97
C PRO A 488 13.68 -15.30 18.26
N GLY A 489 13.56 -14.33 19.15
CA GLY A 489 14.34 -14.19 20.37
C GLY A 489 15.75 -13.61 20.16
N MET A 490 16.06 -13.09 18.96
CA MET A 490 17.35 -12.49 18.65
C MET A 490 17.18 -11.14 17.96
N VAL A 491 17.83 -10.12 18.52
CA VAL A 491 18.03 -8.84 17.81
C VAL A 491 19.20 -9.00 16.85
N PRO A 492 19.01 -8.77 15.54
CA PRO A 492 20.11 -8.86 14.58
C PRO A 492 21.10 -7.71 14.76
N GLU A 493 22.35 -7.90 14.31
CA GLU A 493 23.43 -6.90 14.49
C GLU A 493 23.07 -5.53 13.90
N TRP A 494 22.40 -5.51 12.74
CA TRP A 494 21.95 -4.27 12.09
C TRP A 494 20.88 -3.51 12.88
N ALA A 495 20.17 -4.17 13.81
CA ALA A 495 19.15 -3.55 14.64
C ALA A 495 19.68 -3.08 16.00
N LEU A 496 20.94 -3.39 16.33
CA LEU A 496 21.55 -2.91 17.56
C LEU A 496 21.92 -1.44 17.41
N PRO A 497 21.76 -0.61 18.47
CA PRO A 497 22.25 0.75 18.44
C PRO A 497 23.75 0.72 18.14
N PRO A 498 24.27 1.62 17.28
CA PRO A 498 25.68 1.63 16.93
C PRO A 498 26.50 1.67 18.22
N SER A 499 27.44 0.74 18.37
CA SER A 499 28.30 0.71 19.55
C SER A 499 28.95 2.08 19.65
N LYS A 500 28.64 2.84 20.70
CA LYS A 500 29.40 4.04 21.03
C LYS A 500 30.83 3.56 21.27
N THR A 501 31.69 3.68 20.26
CA THR A 501 33.14 3.60 20.44
C THR A 501 33.48 4.70 21.43
N VAL A 502 33.74 4.30 22.67
CA VAL A 502 34.21 5.14 23.77
C VAL A 502 35.56 5.74 23.42
#